data_AF-A0A382JVS6-F1
#
_entry.id   AF-A0A382JVS6-F1
#
_cell.length_a   1.000
_cell.length_b   1.000
_cell.length_c   1.000
_cell.angle_alpha   90.00
_cell.angle_beta   90.00
_cell.angle_gamma   90.00
#
_symmetry.space_group_name_H-M   'P 1'
#
loop_
_entity.id
_entity.type
_entity.pdbx_description
1 polymer ?
#
loop_
_entity_poly.entity_id
_entity_poly.type
_entity_poly.pdbx_seq_one_letter_code
_entity_poly.pdbx_strand_id
1 'polypeptide(L)' 'VFLWPKLRALGAYPVNLIHDEIVVECRASVAEEMSGILKDCMVKGMEFYLKKVPVVVEVKTGCSWAEK' A
#
# COMPACT_ATOMS: atom_id res chain seq x y z
N VAL A 1 -3.16 -10.18 -6.97
CA VAL A 1 -3.84 -9.58 -8.14
C VAL A 1 -3.93 -8.06 -8.03
N PHE A 2 -4.33 -7.52 -6.88
CA PHE A 2 -4.56 -6.08 -6.71
C PHE A 2 -3.27 -5.23 -6.78
N LEU A 3 -2.29 -5.49 -5.90
CA LEU A 3 -1.15 -4.57 -5.70
C LEU A 3 -0.04 -4.71 -6.77
N TRP A 4 0.47 -5.93 -6.99
CA TRP A 4 1.66 -6.16 -7.82
C TRP A 4 1.61 -5.59 -9.25
N PRO A 5 0.51 -5.72 -10.02
CA PRO A 5 0.43 -5.10 -11.35
C PRO A 5 0.53 -3.57 -11.31
N LYS A 6 -0.02 -2.93 -10.28
CA LYS A 6 0.01 -1.48 -10.11
C LYS A 6 1.40 -0.98 -9.73
N LEU A 7 2.11 -1.71 -8.85
CA LEU A 7 3.50 -1.43 -8.52
C LEU A 7 4.38 -1.40 -9.78
N ARG A 8 4.27 -2.43 -10.64
CA ARG A 8 5.02 -2.49 -11.90
C ARG A 8 4.70 -1.34 -12.85
N ALA A 9 3.44 -0.93 -12.94
CA ALA A 9 3.04 0.18 -13.81
C ALA A 9 3.68 1.51 -13.39
N LEU A 10 3.89 1.72 -12.09
CA LEU A 10 4.52 2.94 -11.56
C LEU A 10 6.04 2.84 -11.39
N GLY A 11 6.61 1.65 -11.59
CA GLY A 11 8.00 1.37 -11.25
C GLY A 11 8.28 1.48 -9.74
N ALA A 12 7.29 1.09 -8.93
CA ALA A 12 7.38 0.98 -7.48
C ALA A 12 7.63 -0.48 -7.08
N TYR A 13 8.18 -0.70 -5.87
CA TYR A 13 8.58 -2.02 -5.41
C TYR A 13 8.20 -2.26 -3.95
N PRO A 14 7.73 -3.46 -3.59
CA PRO A 14 7.58 -3.81 -2.18
C PRO A 14 8.98 -3.98 -1.57
N VAL A 15 9.22 -3.35 -0.42
CA VAL A 15 10.51 -3.41 0.28
C VAL A 15 10.39 -4.25 1.55
N ASN A 16 9.25 -4.19 2.24
CA ASN A 16 9.04 -4.96 3.46
C ASN A 16 7.56 -5.29 3.69
N LEU A 17 7.34 -6.37 4.47
CA LEU A 17 6.04 -6.85 4.91
C LEU A 17 6.15 -7.25 6.38
N ILE A 18 5.56 -6.46 7.27
CA ILE A 18 5.69 -6.63 8.72
C ILE A 18 4.30 -6.67 9.34
N HIS A 19 3.88 -7.84 9.84
CA HIS A 19 2.52 -8.02 10.35
C HIS A 19 1.45 -7.61 9.32
N ASP A 20 0.66 -6.58 9.61
CA ASP A 20 -0.36 -5.99 8.76
C ASP A 20 0.14 -4.79 7.93
N GLU A 21 1.42 -4.47 8.06
CA GLU A 21 2.07 -3.36 7.38
C GLU A 21 2.77 -3.79 6.08
N ILE A 22 2.51 -3.02 5.01
CA ILE A 22 3.23 -3.12 3.74
C ILE A 22 4.07 -1.86 3.54
N VAL A 23 5.36 -2.03 3.25
CA VAL A 23 6.28 -0.94 2.89
C VAL A 23 6.57 -1.02 1.39
N VAL A 24 6.28 0.07 0.68
CA VAL A 24 6.52 0.22 -0.76
C VAL A 24 7.46 1.39 -0.98
N GLU A 25 8.47 1.19 -1.81
CA GLU A 25 9.33 2.26 -2.32
C GLU A 25 8.87 2.67 -3.72
N CYS A 26 8.82 3.99 -3.96
CA CYS A 26 8.45 4.56 -5.24
C CYS A 26 9.15 5.91 -5.46
N ARG A 27 9.09 6.43 -6.70
CA ARG A 27 9.56 7.80 -6.99
C ARG A 27 8.70 8.82 -6.26
N ALA A 28 9.32 9.87 -5.74
CA ALA A 28 8.61 10.97 -5.05
C ALA A 28 7.49 11.60 -5.91
N SER A 29 7.67 11.67 -7.23
CA SER A 29 6.67 12.23 -8.15
C SER A 29 5.37 11.43 -8.25
N VAL A 30 5.36 10.17 -7.80
CA VAL A 30 4.17 9.30 -7.80
C VAL A 30 3.74 8.89 -6.39
N ALA A 31 4.30 9.50 -5.34
CA ALA A 31 4.05 9.08 -3.96
C ALA A 31 2.57 9.19 -3.54
N GLU A 32 1.89 10.27 -3.93
CA GLU A 32 0.46 10.46 -3.62
C GLU A 32 -0.43 9.45 -4.35
N GLU A 33 -0.18 9.21 -5.64
CA GLU A 33 -0.88 8.18 -6.41
C GLU A 33 -0.65 6.79 -5.82
N MET A 34 0.61 6.48 -5.46
CA MET A 34 0.98 5.20 -4.88
C MET A 34 0.33 4.99 -3.51
N SER A 35 0.21 6.04 -2.70
CA SER A 35 -0.48 6.02 -1.40
C SER A 35 -1.94 5.60 -1.56
N GLY A 36 -2.66 6.22 -2.50
CA GLY A 36 -4.06 5.88 -2.80
C GLY A 36 -4.23 4.46 -3.31
N ILE A 37 -3.36 4.02 -4.23
CA ILE A 37 -3.39 2.65 -4.77
C ILE A 37 -3.10 1.61 -3.68
N LEU A 38 -2.11 1.84 -2.82
CA LEU A 38 -1.76 0.92 -1.75
C LEU A 38 -2.94 0.73 -0.79
N LYS A 39 -3.55 1.84 -0.37
CA LYS A 39 -4.76 1.84 0.47
C LYS A 39 -5.89 1.03 -0.16
N ASP A 40 -6.24 1.35 -1.41
CA ASP A 40 -7.33 0.69 -2.14
C ASP A 40 -7.08 -0.82 -2.30
N CYS A 41 -5.85 -1.21 -2.63
CA CYS A 41 -5.48 -2.62 -2.79
C CYS A 41 -5.56 -3.40 -1.48
N MET A 42 -5.11 -2.81 -0.36
CA MET A 42 -5.16 -3.44 0.96
C MET A 42 -6.61 -3.59 1.45
N VAL A 43 -7.42 -2.53 1.30
CA VAL A 43 -8.86 -2.57 1.64
C VAL A 43 -9.56 -3.67 0.86
N LYS A 44 -9.49 -3.64 -0.49
CA LYS A 44 -10.15 -4.64 -1.35
C LYS A 44 -9.64 -6.07 -1.10
N GLY A 45 -8.34 -6.21 -0.85
CA GLY A 45 -7.74 -7.49 -0.55
C GLY A 45 -8.35 -8.13 0.70
N MET A 46 -8.58 -7.34 1.75
CA MET A 46 -9.11 -7.82 3.02
C MET A 46 -10.64 -7.88 3.08
N GLU A 47 -11.35 -6.99 2.39
CA GLU A 47 -12.82 -7.06 2.23
C GLU A 47 -13.28 -8.35 1.56
N PHE A 48 -12.39 -8.98 0.77
CA PHE A 48 -12.65 -10.32 0.24
C PHE A 48 -12.85 -11.37 1.34
N TYR A 49 -12.22 -11.21 2.50
CA TYR A 49 -12.28 -12.14 3.62
C TYR A 49 -13.16 -11.63 4.77
N LEU A 50 -13.05 -10.35 5.12
CA LEU A 50 -13.76 -9.72 6.23
C LEU A 50 -15.12 -9.19 5.76
N LYS A 51 -16.18 -9.98 6.01
CA LYS A 51 -17.54 -9.68 5.52
C LYS A 51 -18.45 -8.91 6.48
N LYS A 52 -18.07 -8.85 7.75
CA LYS A 52 -18.92 -8.30 8.82
C LYS A 52 -18.39 -7.01 9.43
N VAL A 53 -17.17 -6.62 9.10
CA VAL A 53 -16.48 -5.46 9.66
C VAL A 53 -15.80 -4.69 8.52
N PRO A 54 -15.80 -3.34 8.56
CA PRO A 54 -15.12 -2.54 7.56
C PRO A 54 -13.59 -2.70 7.68
N VAL A 55 -12.90 -2.67 6.55
CA VAL A 55 -11.44 -2.64 6.52
C VAL A 55 -11.00 -1.17 6.46
N VAL A 56 -10.12 -0.78 7.38
CA VAL A 56 -9.53 0.56 7.41
C VAL A 56 -8.02 0.41 7.26
N VAL A 57 -7.44 1.22 6.37
CA VAL A 57 -6.00 1.23 6.10
C VAL A 57 -5.50 2.67 6.20
N GLU A 58 -4.46 2.85 7.00
CA GLU A 58 -3.71 4.09 7.13
C GLU A 58 -2.43 4.01 6.28
N VAL A 59 -2.13 5.09 5.56
CA VAL A 59 -0.93 5.17 4.74
C VAL A 59 -0.20 6.46 5.09
N LYS A 60 1.11 6.34 5.27
CA LYS A 60 2.04 7.46 5.49
C LYS A 60 3.16 7.37 4.47
N THR A 61 3.62 8.52 3.99
CA THR A 61 4.77 8.66 3.10
C THR A 61 5.90 9.34 3.86
N GLY A 62 7.14 8.96 3.56
CA GLY A 62 8.32 9.49 4.25
C GLY A 62 9.60 9.06 3.54
N CYS A 63 10.71 9.68 3.90
CA CYS A 63 12.03 9.33 3.37
C CYS A 63 12.72 8.27 4.23
N SER A 64 12.20 8.03 5.43
CA SER A 64 12.66 7.01 6.37
C SER A 64 11.47 6.29 6.97
N TRP A 65 11.64 5.00 7.26
CA TRP A 65 10.60 4.24 7.95
C TRP A 65 10.32 4.76 9.37
N ALA A 66 11.31 5.40 10.01
CA ALA A 66 11.16 6.00 11.33
C ALA A 66 10.22 7.22 11.38
N GLU A 67 9.83 7.77 10.22
CA GLU A 67 8.90 8.90 10.10
C GLU A 67 7.42 8.44 10.07
N LYS A 68 7.17 7.13 10.21
CA LYS A 68 5.82 6.59 10.37
C LYS A 68 5.16 7.01 11.67
#